data_AF-A0A423JZE3-F1
#
_entry.id   AF-A0A423JZE3-F1
#
_cell.length_a   1.000
_cell.length_b   1.000
_cell.length_c   1.000
_cell.angle_alpha   90.00
_cell.angle_beta   90.00
_cell.angle_gamma   90.00
#
_symmetry.space_group_name_H-M   'P 1'
#
loop_
_entity.id
_entity.type
_entity.pdbx_description
1 polymer ?
#
loop_
_entity_poly.entity_id
_entity_poly.type
_entity_poly.pdbx_seq_one_letter_code
_entity_poly.pdbx_strand_id
1 'polypeptide(L)'
;MIDFENTLITAHDRLNSAYTQYECTTDELARKFYELVLQSCIFQYEICVEMASIIRNKPMGFSLNVALKGLVHRLFEYNKILESQIIKKLLHLCSTRNILIDRTEIKSERKKWKSEFHKLESWAATRNYATGHYDPNFEKQMMAVLNIELTEVMDVCAAFISFNMSILKILLKAGRGNCA
;
A
#
# COMPACT_ATOMS: atom_id res chain seq x y z
N MET A 1 6.19 -12.76 19.01
CA MET A 1 4.97 -11.92 18.89
C MET A 1 5.44 -10.61 18.30
N ILE A 2 4.96 -10.22 17.12
CA ILE A 2 5.31 -8.91 16.54
C ILE A 2 4.70 -7.86 17.45
N ASP A 3 5.53 -6.92 17.91
CA ASP A 3 5.06 -5.78 18.68
C ASP A 3 4.39 -4.76 17.74
N PHE A 4 3.07 -4.86 17.64
CA PHE A 4 2.26 -4.01 16.77
C PHE A 4 2.25 -2.55 17.22
N GLU A 5 2.40 -2.28 18.53
CA GLU A 5 2.50 -0.91 19.04
C GLU A 5 3.79 -0.27 18.55
N ASN A 6 4.92 -0.98 18.67
CA ASN A 6 6.20 -0.54 18.11
C ASN A 6 6.16 -0.38 16.58
N THR A 7 5.42 -1.24 15.88
CA THR A 7 5.25 -1.15 14.42
C THR A 7 4.48 0.12 14.03
N LEU A 8 3.39 0.44 14.74
CA LEU A 8 2.59 1.64 14.50
C LEU A 8 3.36 2.92 14.84
N ILE A 9 4.10 2.94 15.96
CA ILE A 9 4.99 4.05 16.33
C ILE A 9 6.04 4.28 15.24
N THR A 10 6.68 3.20 14.78
CA THR A 10 7.67 3.29 13.70
C THR A 10 7.06 3.85 12.40
N ALA A 11 5.84 3.42 12.04
CA ALA A 11 5.16 3.94 10.86
C ALA A 11 4.81 5.43 11.00
N HIS A 12 4.37 5.85 12.20
CA HIS A 12 4.08 7.23 12.53
C HIS A 12 5.34 8.12 12.41
N ASP A 13 6.45 7.71 13.01
CA ASP A 13 7.72 8.46 12.95
C ASP A 13 8.24 8.59 11.51
N ARG A 14 8.14 7.52 10.72
CA ARG A 14 8.52 7.52 9.31
C ARG A 14 7.66 8.48 8.49
N LEU A 15 6.34 8.50 8.72
CA LEU A 15 5.43 9.41 8.03
C LEU A 15 5.80 10.88 8.31
N ASN A 16 6.00 11.23 9.58
CA ASN A 16 6.38 12.59 9.97
C ASN A 16 7.75 13.00 9.41
N SER A 17 8.71 12.07 9.42
CA SER A 17 10.04 12.30 8.84
C SER A 17 9.97 12.50 7.33
N ALA A 18 9.22 11.66 6.61
CA ALA A 18 9.03 11.79 5.16
C ALA A 18 8.33 13.10 4.78
N TYR A 19 7.34 13.53 5.57
CA TYR A 19 6.67 14.81 5.38
C TYR A 19 7.65 15.98 5.56
N THR A 20 8.44 15.96 6.64
CA THR A 20 9.45 16.99 6.90
C THR A 20 10.47 17.07 5.76
N GLN A 21 10.93 15.93 5.24
CA GLN A 21 11.87 15.88 4.12
C GLN A 21 11.25 16.44 2.82
N TYR A 22 9.98 16.12 2.56
CA TYR A 22 9.25 16.65 1.41
C TYR A 22 9.12 18.19 1.47
N GLU A 23 8.72 18.74 2.62
CA GLU A 23 8.53 20.18 2.81
C GLU A 23 9.85 20.97 2.74
N CYS A 24 10.90 20.48 3.39
CA CYS A 24 12.19 21.17 3.46
C CYS A 24 13.01 21.11 2.16
N THR A 25 12.63 20.25 1.21
CA THR A 25 13.38 20.08 -0.03
C THR A 25 13.03 21.16 -1.05
N THR A 26 14.05 21.88 -1.52
CA THR A 26 13.94 22.91 -2.57
C THR A 26 14.32 22.42 -3.97
N ASP A 27 15.14 21.35 -4.07
CA ASP A 27 15.49 20.72 -5.34
C ASP A 27 14.29 19.93 -5.92
N GLU A 28 13.97 20.16 -7.19
CA GLU A 28 12.82 19.55 -7.85
C GLU A 28 12.94 18.02 -7.93
N LEU A 29 14.16 17.53 -8.20
CA LEU A 29 14.40 16.10 -8.35
C LEU A 29 14.30 15.37 -7.00
N ALA A 30 14.89 15.94 -5.95
CA ALA A 30 14.75 15.45 -4.59
C ALA A 30 13.29 15.54 -4.09
N ARG A 31 12.55 16.60 -4.46
CA ARG A 31 11.13 16.73 -4.10
C ARG A 31 10.30 15.61 -4.73
N LYS A 32 10.54 15.27 -6.00
CA LYS A 32 9.90 14.12 -6.67
C LYS A 32 10.24 12.79 -5.99
N PHE A 33 11.47 12.62 -5.51
CA PHE A 33 11.86 11.45 -4.72
C PHE A 33 11.08 11.38 -3.40
N TYR A 34 11.08 12.47 -2.62
CA TYR A 34 10.38 12.51 -1.33
C TYR A 34 8.87 12.44 -1.46
N GLU A 35 8.28 12.87 -2.58
CA GLU A 35 6.86 12.64 -2.88
C GLU A 35 6.53 11.13 -2.90
N LEU A 36 7.37 10.32 -3.55
CA LEU A 36 7.18 8.87 -3.61
C LEU A 36 7.37 8.22 -2.23
N VAL A 37 8.38 8.66 -1.48
CA VAL A 37 8.61 8.19 -0.11
C VAL A 37 7.41 8.51 0.78
N LEU A 38 6.92 9.76 0.74
CA LEU A 38 5.77 10.21 1.52
C LEU A 38 4.52 9.42 1.18
N GLN A 39 4.21 9.19 -0.10
CA GLN A 39 3.07 8.37 -0.52
C GLN A 39 3.14 6.94 0.04
N SER A 40 4.32 6.32 0.00
CA SER A 40 4.51 4.99 0.59
C SER A 40 4.40 4.98 2.11
N CYS A 41 4.88 6.03 2.79
CA CYS A 41 4.75 6.17 4.24
C CYS A 41 3.30 6.42 4.68
N ILE A 42 2.53 7.23 3.93
CA ILE A 42 1.10 7.44 4.17
C ILE A 42 0.38 6.08 4.12
N PHE A 43 0.57 5.34 3.04
CA PHE A 43 -0.04 4.02 2.88
C PHE A 43 0.37 3.06 4.00
N GLN A 44 1.67 2.98 4.33
CA GLN A 44 2.16 2.12 5.41
C GLN A 44 1.49 2.47 6.75
N TYR A 45 1.38 3.74 7.08
CA TYR A 45 0.72 4.21 8.30
C TYR A 45 -0.76 3.81 8.31
N GLU A 46 -1.50 4.07 7.22
CA GLU A 46 -2.93 3.71 7.11
C GLU A 46 -3.16 2.22 7.32
N ILE A 47 -2.37 1.35 6.69
CA ILE A 47 -2.45 -0.10 6.87
C ILE A 47 -2.15 -0.50 8.32
N CYS A 48 -1.13 0.11 8.95
CA CYS A 48 -0.80 -0.17 10.36
C CYS A 48 -1.94 0.23 11.31
N VAL A 49 -2.60 1.36 11.06
CA VAL A 49 -3.76 1.82 11.85
C VAL A 49 -4.93 0.84 11.73
N GLU A 50 -5.25 0.40 10.52
CA GLU A 50 -6.34 -0.57 10.28
C GLU A 50 -6.05 -1.92 10.97
N MET A 51 -4.82 -2.44 10.80
CA MET A 51 -4.39 -3.67 11.47
C MET A 51 -4.42 -3.55 12.99
N ALA A 52 -3.92 -2.45 13.55
CA ALA A 52 -3.94 -2.20 14.98
C ALA A 52 -5.38 -2.13 15.52
N SER A 53 -6.31 -1.54 14.75
CA SER A 53 -7.73 -1.50 15.11
C SER A 53 -8.32 -2.91 15.20
N ILE A 54 -8.07 -3.78 14.22
CA ILE A 54 -8.54 -5.17 14.20
C ILE A 54 -7.97 -5.96 15.40
N ILE A 55 -6.67 -5.82 15.66
CA ILE A 55 -5.99 -6.55 16.74
C ILE A 55 -6.48 -6.10 18.12
N ARG A 56 -6.63 -4.78 18.32
CA ARG A 56 -7.07 -4.20 19.59
C ARG A 56 -8.53 -4.54 19.89
N ASN A 57 -9.41 -4.39 18.90
CA ASN A 57 -10.85 -4.51 19.09
C ASN A 57 -11.35 -5.96 18.96
N LYS A 58 -10.56 -6.85 18.34
CA LYS A 58 -10.88 -8.27 18.11
C LYS A 58 -12.31 -8.50 17.61
N PRO A 59 -12.74 -7.83 16.51
CA PRO A 59 -14.09 -7.99 16.00
C PRO A 59 -14.32 -9.44 15.56
N MET A 60 -15.56 -9.90 15.64
CA MET A 60 -15.97 -11.27 15.31
C MET A 60 -17.25 -11.29 14.47
N GLY A 61 -17.46 -12.40 13.73
CA GLY A 61 -18.58 -12.55 12.81
C GLY A 61 -18.62 -11.41 11.79
N PHE A 62 -19.82 -10.90 11.47
CA PHE A 62 -19.97 -9.86 10.46
C PHE A 62 -19.21 -8.55 10.78
N SER A 63 -19.02 -8.21 12.06
CA SER A 63 -18.23 -7.03 12.44
C SER A 63 -16.76 -7.13 12.01
N LEU A 64 -16.20 -8.35 11.93
CA LEU A 64 -14.87 -8.59 11.41
C LEU A 64 -14.81 -8.27 9.91
N ASN A 65 -15.78 -8.76 9.14
CA ASN A 65 -15.89 -8.48 7.71
C ASN A 65 -15.99 -6.96 7.45
N VAL A 66 -16.81 -6.26 8.24
CA VAL A 66 -16.94 -4.81 8.18
C VAL A 66 -15.65 -4.10 8.56
N ALA A 67 -14.89 -4.59 9.54
CA ALA A 67 -13.58 -4.02 9.87
C ALA A 67 -12.55 -4.25 8.74
N LEU A 68 -12.56 -5.42 8.12
CA LEU A 68 -11.62 -5.79 7.05
C LEU A 68 -11.82 -4.98 5.76
N LYS A 69 -13.03 -4.48 5.49
CA LYS A 69 -13.30 -3.68 4.28
C LYS A 69 -12.42 -2.42 4.19
N GLY A 70 -12.05 -1.83 5.34
CA GLY A 70 -11.17 -0.67 5.40
C GLY A 70 -9.78 -1.01 4.85
N LEU A 71 -9.20 -2.10 5.35
CA LEU A 71 -7.91 -2.62 4.89
C LEU A 71 -7.93 -2.98 3.40
N VAL A 72 -8.98 -3.68 2.94
CA VAL A 72 -9.19 -4.00 1.52
C VAL A 72 -9.24 -2.73 0.66
N HIS A 73 -9.97 -1.71 1.09
CA HIS A 73 -10.07 -0.44 0.36
C HIS A 73 -8.71 0.23 0.19
N ARG A 74 -7.91 0.31 1.26
CA ARG A 74 -6.57 0.91 1.22
C ARG A 74 -5.63 0.15 0.29
N LEU A 75 -5.61 -1.18 0.36
CA LEU A 75 -4.84 -2.04 -0.54
C LEU A 75 -5.24 -1.80 -2.00
N PHE A 76 -6.54 -1.72 -2.27
CA PHE A 76 -7.06 -1.56 -3.63
C PHE A 76 -6.71 -0.19 -4.23
N GLU A 77 -6.98 0.90 -3.51
CA GLU A 77 -6.69 2.26 -3.97
C GLU A 77 -5.19 2.47 -4.19
N TYR A 78 -4.38 2.03 -3.23
CA TYR A 78 -2.94 2.17 -3.36
C TYR A 78 -2.39 1.27 -4.48
N ASN A 79 -2.89 0.05 -4.72
CA ASN A 79 -2.50 -0.74 -5.89
C ASN A 79 -2.78 0.01 -7.21
N LYS A 80 -3.95 0.65 -7.34
CA LYS A 80 -4.28 1.44 -8.54
C LYS A 80 -3.30 2.59 -8.73
N ILE A 81 -3.00 3.35 -7.67
CA ILE A 81 -2.05 4.47 -7.72
C ILE A 81 -0.63 3.96 -8.01
N LEU A 82 -0.27 2.82 -7.43
CA LEU A 82 1.03 2.17 -7.60
C LEU A 82 1.31 1.85 -9.06
N GLU A 83 0.36 1.19 -9.74
CA GLU A 83 0.48 0.83 -11.15
C GLU A 83 0.34 2.03 -12.09
N SER A 84 -0.63 2.91 -11.83
CA SER A 84 -0.96 3.98 -12.76
C SER A 84 0.00 5.16 -12.68
N GLN A 85 0.60 5.44 -11.51
CA GLN A 85 1.39 6.63 -11.24
C GLN A 85 2.76 6.35 -10.59
N ILE A 86 2.82 5.69 -9.43
CA ILE A 86 4.07 5.59 -8.63
C ILE A 86 5.17 4.87 -9.41
N ILE A 87 4.89 3.70 -10.00
CA ILE A 87 5.88 2.95 -10.79
C ILE A 87 6.39 3.80 -11.97
N LYS A 88 5.51 4.55 -12.63
CA LYS A 88 5.91 5.43 -13.75
C LYS A 88 6.81 6.56 -13.27
N LYS A 89 6.46 7.22 -12.16
CA LYS A 89 7.26 8.29 -11.54
C LYS A 89 8.62 7.76 -11.07
N LEU A 90 8.66 6.57 -10.48
CA LEU A 90 9.90 5.89 -10.08
C LEU A 90 10.80 5.65 -11.29
N LEU A 91 10.28 5.03 -12.36
CA LEU A 91 11.05 4.75 -13.56
C LEU A 91 11.58 6.04 -14.21
N HIS A 92 10.76 7.10 -14.22
CA HIS A 92 11.19 8.41 -14.71
C HIS A 92 12.32 9.00 -13.85
N LEU A 93 12.18 8.98 -12.52
CA LEU A 93 13.21 9.45 -11.59
C LEU A 93 14.55 8.74 -11.79
N CYS A 94 14.51 7.43 -12.03
CA CYS A 94 15.71 6.62 -12.25
C CYS A 94 16.36 6.92 -13.59
N SER A 95 15.56 7.08 -14.65
CA SER A 95 16.04 7.53 -15.95
C SER A 95 16.75 8.88 -15.86
N THR A 96 16.18 9.85 -15.13
CA THR A 96 16.78 11.18 -14.93
C THR A 96 18.11 11.12 -14.17
N ARG A 97 18.33 10.07 -13.38
CA ARG A 97 19.58 9.84 -12.64
C ARG A 97 20.55 8.86 -13.35
N ASN A 98 20.27 8.48 -14.60
CA ASN A 98 21.03 7.47 -15.34
C ASN A 98 21.12 6.10 -14.64
N ILE A 99 20.10 5.76 -13.86
CA ILE A 99 20.00 4.47 -13.15
C ILE A 99 19.16 3.54 -14.01
N LEU A 100 19.81 2.52 -14.54
CA LEU A 100 19.17 1.47 -15.33
C LEU A 100 18.33 0.58 -14.41
N ILE A 101 17.01 0.78 -14.44
CA ILE A 101 16.07 -0.17 -13.87
C ILE A 101 15.53 -1.05 -14.99
N ASP A 102 15.70 -2.35 -14.81
CA ASP A 102 15.01 -3.31 -15.65
C ASP A 102 13.53 -3.36 -15.27
N ARG A 103 12.66 -2.91 -16.17
CA ARG A 103 11.20 -3.04 -15.99
C ARG A 103 10.76 -4.50 -15.81
N THR A 104 11.57 -5.47 -16.27
CA THR A 104 11.32 -6.88 -16.03
C THR A 104 11.51 -7.27 -14.56
N GLU A 105 12.35 -6.57 -13.79
CA GLU A 105 12.54 -6.80 -12.35
C GLU A 105 11.24 -6.50 -11.60
N ILE A 106 10.61 -5.34 -11.86
CA ILE A 106 9.33 -4.96 -11.26
C ILE A 106 8.22 -5.95 -11.65
N LYS A 107 8.17 -6.37 -12.92
CA LYS A 107 7.19 -7.36 -13.40
C LYS A 107 7.41 -8.73 -12.77
N SER A 108 8.66 -9.16 -12.64
CA SER A 108 9.05 -10.43 -12.01
C SER A 108 8.65 -10.44 -10.54
N GLU A 109 8.93 -9.35 -9.83
CA GLU A 109 8.55 -9.19 -8.43
C GLU A 109 7.02 -9.24 -8.26
N ARG A 110 6.26 -8.57 -9.12
CA ARG A 110 4.79 -8.64 -9.09
C ARG A 110 4.27 -10.05 -9.37
N LYS A 111 4.90 -10.77 -10.31
CA LYS A 111 4.50 -12.12 -10.71
C LYS A 111 4.57 -13.13 -9.56
N LYS A 112 5.48 -12.93 -8.59
CA LYS A 112 5.59 -13.78 -7.39
C LYS A 112 4.29 -13.80 -6.57
N TRP A 113 3.52 -12.72 -6.64
CA TRP A 113 2.35 -12.47 -5.82
C TRP A 113 1.05 -12.43 -6.65
N LYS A 114 1.06 -13.08 -7.82
CA LYS A 114 -0.03 -12.98 -8.81
C LYS A 114 -1.38 -13.42 -8.22
N SER A 115 -1.40 -14.47 -7.41
CA SER A 115 -2.60 -14.97 -6.74
C SER A 115 -3.22 -13.90 -5.84
N GLU A 116 -2.40 -13.22 -5.04
CA GLU A 116 -2.84 -12.25 -4.05
C GLU A 116 -3.31 -10.95 -4.73
N PHE A 117 -2.62 -10.51 -5.78
CA PHE A 117 -3.08 -9.39 -6.60
C PHE A 117 -4.41 -9.70 -7.30
N HIS A 118 -4.59 -10.92 -7.82
CA HIS A 118 -5.86 -11.31 -8.42
C HIS A 118 -6.99 -11.39 -7.38
N LYS A 119 -6.68 -11.86 -6.16
CA LYS A 119 -7.62 -11.84 -5.06
C LYS A 119 -8.02 -10.41 -4.69
N LEU A 120 -7.08 -9.48 -4.62
CA LEU A 120 -7.37 -8.07 -4.41
C LEU A 120 -8.32 -7.50 -5.47
N GLU A 121 -8.12 -7.86 -6.75
CA GLU A 121 -9.01 -7.46 -7.86
C GLU A 121 -10.43 -8.00 -7.68
N SER A 122 -10.60 -9.23 -7.16
CA SER A 122 -11.91 -9.81 -6.89
C SER A 122 -12.74 -9.04 -5.86
N TRP A 123 -12.09 -8.23 -5.00
CA TRP A 123 -12.75 -7.34 -4.05
C TRP A 123 -13.13 -5.97 -4.64
N ALA A 124 -13.13 -5.80 -5.96
CA ALA A 124 -13.57 -4.57 -6.61
C ALA A 124 -14.99 -4.14 -6.18
N ALA A 125 -15.89 -5.11 -5.95
CA ALA A 125 -17.23 -4.85 -5.44
C ALA A 125 -17.22 -4.24 -4.03
N THR A 126 -16.38 -4.75 -3.12
CA THR A 126 -16.19 -4.17 -1.78
C THR A 126 -15.79 -2.71 -1.88
N ARG A 127 -14.80 -2.42 -2.72
CA ARG A 127 -14.31 -1.05 -2.96
C ARG A 127 -15.40 -0.14 -3.53
N ASN A 128 -16.20 -0.65 -4.47
CA ASN A 128 -17.18 0.17 -5.19
C ASN A 128 -18.47 0.41 -4.40
N TYR A 129 -18.92 -0.57 -3.61
CA TYR A 129 -20.25 -0.54 -3.01
C TYR A 129 -20.25 -0.30 -1.49
N ALA A 130 -19.20 -0.71 -0.78
CA ALA A 130 -19.22 -0.80 0.67
C ALA A 130 -18.22 0.10 1.40
N THR A 131 -17.33 0.81 0.67
CA THR A 131 -16.30 1.68 1.26
C THR A 131 -16.45 3.12 0.81
N GLY A 132 -15.73 3.55 -0.23
CA GLY A 132 -15.51 4.96 -0.58
C GLY A 132 -16.79 5.74 -0.87
N HIS A 133 -17.87 5.05 -1.26
CA HIS A 133 -19.22 5.58 -1.34
C HIS A 133 -20.18 4.45 -0.94
N TYR A 134 -21.18 4.75 -0.11
CA TYR A 134 -22.24 3.80 0.21
C TYR A 134 -23.19 3.69 -0.99
N ASP A 135 -23.28 2.50 -1.60
CA ASP A 135 -24.23 2.26 -2.71
C ASP A 135 -25.67 2.42 -2.20
N PRO A 136 -26.59 3.10 -2.91
CA PRO A 136 -27.97 3.23 -2.43
C PRO A 136 -28.69 1.87 -2.27
N ASN A 137 -28.22 0.82 -2.94
CA ASN A 137 -28.69 -0.55 -2.75
C ASN A 137 -27.95 -1.24 -1.60
N PHE A 138 -28.62 -1.34 -0.45
CA PHE A 138 -28.11 -2.01 0.75
C PHE A 138 -27.69 -3.47 0.53
N GLU A 139 -28.44 -4.23 -0.27
CA GLU A 139 -28.14 -5.64 -0.54
C GLU A 139 -26.79 -5.80 -1.24
N LYS A 140 -26.48 -4.93 -2.20
CA LYS A 140 -25.17 -4.90 -2.85
C LYS A 140 -24.04 -4.59 -1.86
N GLN A 141 -24.24 -3.67 -0.93
CA GLN A 141 -23.23 -3.37 0.08
C GLN A 141 -22.95 -4.59 0.96
N MET A 142 -24.02 -5.23 1.43
CA MET A 142 -23.96 -6.36 2.35
C MET A 142 -23.28 -7.57 1.68
N MET A 143 -23.66 -7.90 0.45
CA MET A 143 -23.02 -8.96 -0.34
C MET A 143 -21.54 -8.68 -0.65
N ALA A 144 -21.18 -7.40 -0.84
CA ALA A 144 -19.79 -7.01 -1.10
C ALA A 144 -18.87 -7.15 0.12
N VAL A 145 -19.42 -7.25 1.33
CA VAL A 145 -18.66 -7.39 2.59
C VAL A 145 -18.70 -8.83 3.12
N LEU A 146 -19.76 -9.58 2.84
CA LEU A 146 -20.02 -10.90 3.42
C LEU A 146 -18.88 -11.91 3.19
N ASN A 147 -18.19 -11.84 2.06
CA ASN A 147 -17.19 -12.83 1.65
C ASN A 147 -15.74 -12.38 1.88
N ILE A 148 -15.52 -11.40 2.75
CA ILE A 148 -14.17 -10.94 3.10
C ILE A 148 -13.67 -11.75 4.29
N GLU A 149 -12.69 -12.62 4.05
CA GLU A 149 -12.10 -13.46 5.10
C GLU A 149 -10.79 -12.87 5.61
N LEU A 150 -10.57 -12.98 6.92
CA LEU A 150 -9.38 -12.43 7.59
C LEU A 150 -8.09 -13.00 7.03
N THR A 151 -8.01 -14.32 6.85
CA THR A 151 -6.82 -15.03 6.34
C THR A 151 -6.45 -14.51 4.96
N GLU A 152 -7.41 -14.46 4.04
CA GLU A 152 -7.19 -13.97 2.68
C GLU A 152 -6.74 -12.51 2.66
N VAL A 153 -7.35 -11.64 3.48
CA VAL A 153 -6.97 -10.23 3.58
C VAL A 153 -5.55 -10.08 4.12
N MET A 154 -5.15 -10.88 5.11
CA MET A 154 -3.80 -10.84 5.67
C MET A 154 -2.76 -11.37 4.70
N ASP A 155 -3.07 -12.41 3.93
CA ASP A 155 -2.19 -12.93 2.88
C ASP A 155 -1.97 -11.88 1.78
N VAL A 156 -3.05 -11.23 1.32
CA VAL A 156 -2.97 -10.13 0.36
C VAL A 156 -2.17 -8.95 0.92
N CYS A 157 -2.40 -8.59 2.18
CA CYS A 157 -1.65 -7.52 2.85
C CYS A 157 -0.15 -7.84 2.91
N ALA A 158 0.23 -9.06 3.31
CA ALA A 158 1.62 -9.49 3.41
C ALA A 158 2.33 -9.48 2.05
N ALA A 159 1.66 -10.00 1.01
CA ALA A 159 2.17 -9.99 -0.36
C ALA A 159 2.33 -8.55 -0.87
N PHE A 160 1.36 -7.68 -0.60
CA PHE A 160 1.39 -6.29 -1.01
C PHE A 160 2.52 -5.51 -0.32
N ILE A 161 2.69 -5.67 1.00
CA ILE A 161 3.80 -5.08 1.75
C ILE A 161 5.13 -5.56 1.20
N SER A 162 5.26 -6.86 0.91
CA SER A 162 6.49 -7.45 0.36
C SER A 162 6.82 -6.84 -1.00
N PHE A 163 5.84 -6.73 -1.90
CA PHE A 163 5.99 -6.07 -3.19
C PHE A 163 6.39 -4.59 -3.02
N ASN A 164 5.68 -3.85 -2.16
CA ASN A 164 5.96 -2.43 -1.92
C ASN A 164 7.37 -2.20 -1.35
N MET A 165 7.85 -3.09 -0.47
CA MET A 165 9.22 -3.05 0.04
C MET A 165 10.26 -3.25 -1.06
N SER A 166 10.00 -4.13 -2.03
CA SER A 166 10.88 -4.30 -3.20
C SER A 166 10.91 -3.04 -4.06
N ILE A 167 9.77 -2.37 -4.26
CA ILE A 167 9.71 -1.06 -4.94
C ILE A 167 10.49 0.01 -4.17
N LEU A 168 10.35 0.08 -2.84
CA LEU A 168 11.09 1.04 -2.01
C LEU A 168 12.59 0.80 -2.02
N LYS A 169 13.06 -0.45 -2.10
CA LYS A 169 14.49 -0.77 -2.25
C LYS A 169 15.03 -0.24 -3.58
N ILE A 170 14.25 -0.37 -4.65
CA ILE A 170 14.58 0.20 -5.97
C ILE A 170 14.63 1.74 -5.88
N LEU A 171 13.64 2.36 -5.23
CA LEU A 171 13.63 3.80 -4.98
C LEU A 171 14.84 4.26 -4.16
N LEU A 172 15.23 3.53 -3.11
CA LEU A 172 16.40 3.86 -2.29
C LEU A 172 17.71 3.81 -3.08
N LYS A 173 17.89 2.80 -3.94
CA LYS A 173 19.02 2.75 -4.88
C LYS A 173 19.03 3.99 -5.77
N ALA A 174 17.86 4.38 -6.28
CA ALA A 174 17.71 5.59 -7.08
C ALA A 174 18.06 6.89 -6.32
N GLY A 175 17.66 6.95 -5.04
CA GLY A 175 17.91 8.06 -4.13
C GLY A 175 19.39 8.26 -3.81
N ARG A 176 20.14 7.17 -3.64
CA ARG A 176 21.57 7.20 -3.25
C ARG A 176 22.53 7.41 -4.41
N GLY A 177 22.09 7.26 -5.67
CA GLY A 177 22.99 7.32 -6.83
C GLY A 177 23.99 6.17 -6.92
N ASN A 178 23.85 5.14 -6.08
CA ASN A 178 24.75 3.99 -6.04
C ASN A 178 24.22 2.89 -6.97
N CYS A 179 24.86 2.75 -8.13
CA CYS A 179 24.94 1.49 -8.85
C CYS A 179 26.32 0.87 -8.56
N ALA A 180 26.32 -0.32 -7.96
CA ALA A 180 27.35 -1.31 -8.22
C ALA A 180 26.71 -2.35 -9.14
#